data_AF-A0A0L0SUE6-F1
#
_entry.id   AF-A0A0L0SUE6-F1
#
_cell.length_a   1.000
_cell.length_b   1.000
_cell.length_c   1.000
_cell.angle_alpha   90.00
_cell.angle_beta   90.00
_cell.angle_gamma   90.00
#
_symmetry.space_group_name_H-M   'P 1'
#
loop_
_entity.id
_entity.type
_entity.pdbx_description
1 polymer ?
#
loop_
_entity_poly.entity_id
_entity_poly.type
_entity_poly.pdbx_seq_one_letter_code
_entity_poly.pdbx_strand_id
1 'polypeptide(L)'
;MYKLDHAPDLTQAQAIHRRRRLDEERKQRIFDPKVRIMGIDVQGLEEQIRVKNELKSIEAERNATADHVAIETNTLLQMLDAKVSASRRAVQQDLDAFRRDHQQPCMQRDFDLYDPQALKKDRPARESDADTRNTVSGLQKFEGEDLEQADRIAAQKHQMQLWTWQKMCENTDRQRLQDWHDQQQEEHVMATNAKIQYLNEMERQHRRDIARSDAEFNKKLALEKKLRENQDRRKETIKNLEEIDMWKNGDLLTERPAPPQPGPHRIRIDAFKGMSAEQIQDIYATREQQIRELRQKREQEQQHDHQWEKHRFWTSRATLLMERERERQMREKEVQQLQANKMLAKEFQQRKTFIDKVVYSNPPTDAYFAQFNTTSR
;
A
#
# COMPACT_ATOMS: atom_id res chain seq x y z
N MET A 1 114.95 112.68 -188.51
CA MET A 1 113.70 113.31 -188.98
C MET A 1 112.71 113.36 -187.82
N TYR A 2 111.97 114.47 -187.75
CA TYR A 2 111.22 114.98 -186.60
C TYR A 2 110.04 114.12 -186.14
N LYS A 3 109.82 114.17 -184.82
CA LYS A 3 108.63 113.75 -184.05
C LYS A 3 107.41 114.64 -184.34
N LEU A 4 106.22 114.11 -184.08
CA LEU A 4 105.01 114.85 -183.73
C LEU A 4 104.27 114.04 -182.66
N ASP A 5 104.31 114.52 -181.41
CA ASP A 5 103.64 113.95 -180.23
C ASP A 5 102.39 114.78 -179.89
N HIS A 6 101.30 114.13 -179.48
CA HIS A 6 100.14 114.75 -178.79
C HIS A 6 100.10 114.27 -177.33
N ALA A 7 99.73 115.16 -176.41
CA ALA A 7 99.92 115.04 -174.96
C ALA A 7 98.88 114.13 -174.23
N PRO A 8 99.30 113.31 -173.23
CA PRO A 8 98.42 112.42 -172.45
C PRO A 8 97.85 113.03 -171.14
N ASP A 9 96.69 112.49 -170.72
CA ASP A 9 95.72 112.93 -169.71
C ASP A 9 96.18 112.85 -168.22
N LEU A 10 95.97 113.94 -167.45
CA LEU A 10 96.52 114.18 -166.09
C LEU A 10 95.84 113.37 -164.97
N THR A 11 94.56 113.00 -165.11
CA THR A 11 93.81 112.27 -164.08
C THR A 11 94.25 110.80 -164.00
N GLN A 12 94.49 110.18 -165.16
CA GLN A 12 95.12 108.88 -165.25
C GLN A 12 96.50 108.90 -164.61
N ALA A 13 97.29 109.96 -164.83
CA ALA A 13 98.61 110.08 -164.24
C ALA A 13 98.56 110.11 -162.69
N GLN A 14 97.61 110.82 -162.07
CA GLN A 14 97.47 110.85 -160.60
C GLN A 14 96.98 109.51 -160.03
N ALA A 15 96.02 108.84 -160.67
CA ALA A 15 95.59 107.51 -160.25
C ALA A 15 96.71 106.48 -160.39
N ILE A 16 97.50 106.57 -161.47
CA ILE A 16 98.71 105.76 -161.68
C ILE A 16 99.76 106.08 -160.61
N HIS A 17 99.98 107.35 -160.25
CA HIS A 17 100.90 107.72 -159.17
C HIS A 17 100.43 107.24 -157.80
N ARG A 18 99.14 107.31 -157.48
CA ARG A 18 98.59 106.76 -156.23
C ARG A 18 98.72 105.24 -156.21
N ARG A 19 98.44 104.56 -157.33
CA ARG A 19 98.69 103.11 -157.46
C ARG A 19 100.16 102.79 -157.32
N ARG A 20 101.06 103.51 -157.98
CA ARG A 20 102.51 103.34 -157.85
C ARG A 20 102.98 103.57 -156.43
N ARG A 21 102.50 104.61 -155.74
CA ARG A 21 102.82 104.88 -154.34
C ARG A 21 102.31 103.77 -153.41
N LEU A 22 101.06 103.34 -153.57
CA LEU A 22 100.50 102.23 -152.80
C LEU A 22 101.22 100.91 -153.11
N ASP A 23 101.59 100.68 -154.38
CA ASP A 23 102.39 99.54 -154.81
C ASP A 23 103.82 99.63 -154.30
N GLU A 24 104.41 100.81 -154.16
CA GLU A 24 105.73 101.03 -153.54
C GLU A 24 105.67 100.78 -152.04
N GLU A 25 104.69 101.34 -151.33
CA GLU A 25 104.41 101.06 -149.91
C GLU A 25 104.08 99.58 -149.68
N ARG A 26 103.46 98.91 -150.66
CA ARG A 26 103.20 97.46 -150.63
C ARG A 26 104.44 96.66 -150.97
N LYS A 27 105.26 97.08 -151.94
CA LYS A 27 106.55 96.46 -152.28
C LYS A 27 107.48 96.51 -151.09
N GLN A 28 107.58 97.65 -150.41
CA GLN A 28 108.36 97.78 -149.16
C GLN A 28 107.93 96.73 -148.12
N ARG A 29 106.63 96.45 -148.00
CA ARG A 29 106.12 95.42 -147.07
C ARG A 29 106.30 93.97 -147.55
N ILE A 30 106.18 93.71 -148.85
CA ILE A 30 106.29 92.35 -149.42
C ILE A 30 107.75 91.90 -149.56
N PHE A 31 108.64 92.83 -149.95
CA PHE A 31 110.05 92.52 -150.18
C PHE A 31 110.91 92.59 -148.92
N ASP A 32 110.43 93.19 -147.82
CA ASP A 32 111.05 93.04 -146.51
C ASP A 32 110.63 91.68 -145.91
N PRO A 33 111.55 90.67 -145.85
CA PRO A 33 111.20 89.36 -145.32
C PRO A 33 110.77 89.42 -143.84
N LYS A 34 111.24 90.41 -143.07
CA LYS A 34 110.91 90.53 -141.64
C LYS A 34 109.46 90.97 -141.44
N VAL A 35 109.01 91.97 -142.20
CA VAL A 35 107.62 92.46 -142.17
C VAL A 35 106.66 91.43 -142.78
N ARG A 36 107.09 90.69 -143.82
CA ARG A 36 106.27 89.65 -144.44
C ARG A 36 106.04 88.43 -143.55
N ILE A 37 107.04 88.02 -142.77
CA ILE A 37 106.95 86.82 -141.91
C ILE A 37 106.40 87.18 -140.52
N MET A 38 106.78 88.33 -139.95
CA MET A 38 106.46 88.72 -138.54
C MET A 38 105.99 90.17 -138.39
N GLY A 39 105.41 90.78 -139.43
CA GLY A 39 104.87 92.14 -139.34
C GLY A 39 103.64 92.19 -138.41
N ILE A 40 103.80 92.81 -137.24
CA ILE A 40 102.75 92.96 -136.23
C ILE A 40 102.61 94.45 -135.93
N ASP A 41 101.36 94.96 -135.92
CA ASP A 41 101.06 96.33 -135.51
C ASP A 41 101.04 96.42 -133.97
N VAL A 42 102.22 96.73 -133.40
CA VAL A 42 102.41 96.82 -131.95
C VAL A 42 101.54 97.91 -131.34
N GLN A 43 101.40 99.06 -132.00
CA GLN A 43 100.60 100.19 -131.48
C GLN A 43 99.11 99.86 -131.46
N GLY A 44 98.59 99.25 -132.53
CA GLY A 44 97.20 98.78 -132.57
C GLY A 44 96.91 97.68 -131.55
N LEU A 45 97.86 96.76 -131.32
CA LEU A 45 97.74 95.74 -130.27
C LEU A 45 97.79 96.35 -128.86
N GLU A 46 98.64 97.35 -128.62
CA GLU A 46 98.71 98.07 -127.34
C GLU A 46 97.39 98.80 -127.04
N GLU A 47 96.78 99.47 -128.01
CA GLU A 47 95.45 100.08 -127.85
C GLU A 47 94.35 99.02 -127.61
N GLN A 48 94.37 97.89 -128.34
CA GLN A 48 93.43 96.79 -128.11
C GLN A 48 93.60 96.19 -126.70
N ILE A 49 94.83 96.05 -126.22
CA ILE A 49 95.13 95.61 -124.85
C ILE A 49 94.61 96.64 -123.84
N ARG A 50 94.78 97.94 -124.09
CA ARG A 50 94.28 99.01 -123.21
C ARG A 50 92.75 98.95 -123.10
N VAL A 51 92.03 98.95 -124.22
CA VAL A 51 90.56 98.84 -124.23
C VAL A 51 90.08 97.55 -123.59
N LYS A 52 90.74 96.41 -123.84
CA LYS A 52 90.40 95.14 -123.20
C LYS A 52 90.61 95.19 -121.67
N ASN A 53 91.66 95.86 -121.21
CA ASN A 53 91.92 96.03 -119.78
C ASN A 53 90.92 96.99 -119.13
N GLU A 54 90.53 98.07 -119.81
CA GLU A 54 89.47 98.99 -119.37
C GLU A 54 88.10 98.29 -119.29
N LEU A 55 87.74 97.48 -120.30
CA LEU A 55 86.51 96.67 -120.25
C LEU A 55 86.54 95.65 -119.11
N LYS A 56 87.68 94.99 -118.89
CA LYS A 56 87.88 94.08 -117.76
C LYS A 56 87.77 94.79 -116.42
N SER A 57 88.29 96.02 -116.28
CA SER A 57 88.18 96.77 -115.02
C SER A 57 86.73 97.18 -114.77
N ILE A 58 86.00 97.64 -115.78
CA ILE A 58 84.56 97.96 -115.66
C ILE A 58 83.75 96.71 -115.30
N GLU A 59 84.02 95.57 -115.92
CA GLU A 59 83.35 94.30 -115.59
C GLU A 59 83.70 93.83 -114.18
N ALA A 60 84.95 93.99 -113.74
CA ALA A 60 85.38 93.70 -112.38
C ALA A 60 84.69 94.60 -111.36
N GLU A 61 84.56 95.90 -111.62
CA GLU A 61 83.82 96.84 -110.76
C GLU A 61 82.32 96.51 -110.70
N ARG A 62 81.72 96.14 -111.84
CA ARG A 62 80.33 95.68 -111.89
C ARG A 62 80.12 94.39 -111.08
N ASN A 63 81.03 93.43 -111.19
CA ASN A 63 80.95 92.21 -110.41
C ASN A 63 81.18 92.49 -108.92
N ALA A 64 82.14 93.35 -108.57
CA ALA A 64 82.38 93.75 -107.19
C ALA A 64 81.17 94.45 -106.55
N THR A 65 80.49 95.33 -107.31
CA THR A 65 79.25 95.98 -106.84
C THR A 65 78.10 94.98 -106.70
N ALA A 66 77.93 94.04 -107.64
CA ALA A 66 76.94 92.98 -107.54
C ALA A 66 77.22 92.05 -106.33
N ASP A 67 78.48 91.68 -106.10
CA ASP A 67 78.92 90.88 -104.97
C ASP A 67 78.64 91.61 -103.65
N HIS A 68 78.91 92.91 -103.58
CA HIS A 68 78.60 93.73 -102.40
C HIS A 68 77.09 93.71 -102.09
N VAL A 69 76.24 93.93 -103.08
CA VAL A 69 74.78 93.88 -102.91
C VAL A 69 74.32 92.47 -102.54
N ALA A 70 74.92 91.41 -103.07
CA ALA A 70 74.62 90.03 -102.70
C ALA A 70 74.98 89.74 -101.23
N ILE A 71 76.10 90.27 -100.74
CA ILE A 71 76.49 90.18 -99.32
C ILE A 71 75.50 90.94 -98.45
N GLU A 72 75.18 92.19 -98.79
CA GLU A 72 74.22 93.02 -98.04
C GLU A 72 72.83 92.37 -97.98
N THR A 73 72.32 91.86 -99.10
CA THR A 73 71.03 91.17 -99.13
C THR A 73 71.04 89.87 -98.33
N ASN A 74 72.12 89.08 -98.40
CA ASN A 74 72.25 87.86 -97.60
C ASN A 74 72.31 88.16 -96.09
N THR A 75 73.05 89.19 -95.68
CA THR A 75 73.06 89.63 -94.28
C THR A 75 71.68 90.10 -93.81
N LEU A 76 70.94 90.85 -94.63
CA LEU A 76 69.56 91.23 -94.35
C LEU A 76 68.65 90.00 -94.17
N LEU A 77 68.76 89.02 -95.07
CA LEU A 77 67.97 87.79 -95.01
C LEU A 77 68.28 86.97 -93.74
N GLN A 78 69.56 86.85 -93.35
CA GLN A 78 69.95 86.19 -92.11
C GLN A 78 69.39 86.90 -90.88
N MET A 79 69.39 88.23 -90.87
CA MET A 79 68.78 89.01 -89.78
C MET A 79 67.26 88.80 -89.70
N LEU A 80 66.58 88.74 -90.85
CA LEU A 80 65.13 88.46 -90.90
C LEU A 80 64.82 87.04 -90.43
N ASP A 81 65.59 86.03 -90.87
CA ASP A 81 65.40 84.65 -90.44
C ASP A 81 65.69 84.48 -88.94
N ALA A 82 66.71 85.16 -88.41
CA ALA A 82 66.98 85.22 -86.97
C ALA A 82 65.81 85.83 -86.18
N LYS A 83 65.16 86.88 -86.71
CA LYS A 83 63.95 87.47 -86.10
C LYS A 83 62.76 86.52 -86.14
N VAL A 84 62.50 85.87 -87.26
CA VAL A 84 61.40 84.91 -87.41
C VAL A 84 61.61 83.70 -86.49
N SER A 85 62.82 83.15 -86.45
CA SER A 85 63.17 82.03 -85.57
C SER A 85 63.14 82.42 -84.08
N ALA A 86 63.51 83.65 -83.71
CA ALA A 86 63.30 84.18 -82.36
C ALA A 86 61.80 84.30 -82.00
N SER A 87 60.99 84.86 -82.89
CA SER A 87 59.54 84.97 -82.69
C SER A 87 58.88 83.60 -82.57
N ARG A 88 59.28 82.62 -83.40
CA ARG A 88 58.78 81.24 -83.34
C ARG A 88 59.13 80.57 -82.01
N ARG A 89 60.35 80.81 -81.50
CA ARG A 89 60.77 80.33 -80.18
C ARG A 89 59.95 80.95 -79.05
N ALA A 90 59.68 82.26 -79.11
CA ALA A 90 58.86 82.95 -78.11
C ALA A 90 57.43 82.37 -78.07
N VAL A 91 56.78 82.23 -79.23
CA VAL A 91 55.43 81.61 -79.30
C VAL A 91 55.43 80.17 -78.77
N GLN A 92 56.47 79.39 -79.08
CA GLN A 92 56.58 78.03 -78.56
C GLN A 92 56.77 78.00 -77.04
N GLN A 93 57.59 78.92 -76.49
CA GLN A 93 57.77 79.08 -75.05
C GLN A 93 56.46 79.46 -74.36
N ASP A 94 55.70 80.39 -74.93
CA ASP A 94 54.39 80.81 -74.41
C ASP A 94 53.38 79.67 -74.45
N LEU A 95 53.33 78.90 -75.55
CA LEU A 95 52.48 77.72 -75.65
C LEU A 95 52.86 76.64 -74.64
N ASP A 96 54.14 76.39 -74.45
CA ASP A 96 54.62 75.39 -73.49
C ASP A 96 54.41 75.85 -72.04
N ALA A 97 54.50 77.17 -71.77
CA ALA A 97 54.09 77.74 -70.49
C ALA A 97 52.59 77.56 -70.27
N PHE A 98 51.76 77.90 -71.26
CA PHE A 98 50.31 77.73 -71.18
C PHE A 98 49.90 76.27 -70.97
N ARG A 99 50.54 75.33 -71.69
CA ARG A 99 50.33 73.88 -71.49
C ARG A 99 50.70 73.44 -70.08
N ARG A 100 51.85 73.91 -69.58
CA ARG A 100 52.34 73.58 -68.24
C ARG A 100 51.43 74.14 -67.16
N ASP A 101 50.87 75.34 -67.34
CA ASP A 101 50.14 76.01 -66.27
C ASP A 101 48.65 75.67 -66.29
N HIS A 102 48.06 75.46 -67.48
CA HIS A 102 46.62 75.31 -67.66
C HIS A 102 46.15 73.98 -68.25
N GLN A 103 47.06 73.13 -68.77
CA GLN A 103 46.70 71.84 -69.38
C GLN A 103 47.31 70.65 -68.64
N GLN A 104 47.64 70.81 -67.36
CA GLN A 104 48.08 69.68 -66.54
C GLN A 104 46.96 68.65 -66.38
N PRO A 105 47.28 67.34 -66.35
CA PRO A 105 46.27 66.30 -66.11
C PRO A 105 45.45 66.52 -64.84
N CYS A 106 46.06 67.04 -63.77
CA CYS A 106 45.38 67.34 -62.51
C CYS A 106 44.29 68.43 -62.60
N MET A 107 44.30 69.24 -63.66
CA MET A 107 43.30 70.28 -63.90
C MET A 107 42.11 69.78 -64.73
N GLN A 108 42.13 68.53 -65.18
CA GLN A 108 40.99 67.94 -65.89
C GLN A 108 39.82 67.69 -64.93
N ARG A 109 38.59 67.89 -65.44
CA ARG A 109 37.35 67.68 -64.68
C ARG A 109 37.26 66.29 -64.05
N ASP A 110 37.76 65.28 -64.77
CA ASP A 110 37.58 63.87 -64.43
C ASP A 110 38.87 63.26 -63.83
N PHE A 111 39.84 64.10 -63.40
CA PHE A 111 41.13 63.63 -62.84
C PHE A 111 40.95 62.83 -61.56
N ASP A 112 39.95 63.16 -60.75
CA ASP A 112 39.59 62.42 -59.54
C ASP A 112 39.29 60.93 -59.80
N LEU A 113 38.76 60.59 -60.98
CA LEU A 113 38.45 59.21 -61.36
C LEU A 113 39.68 58.35 -61.68
N TYR A 114 40.78 58.96 -62.12
CA TYR A 114 42.00 58.24 -62.51
C TYR A 114 43.26 58.68 -61.74
N ASP A 115 43.10 59.50 -60.70
CA ASP A 115 44.18 59.91 -59.81
C ASP A 115 44.84 58.66 -59.19
N PRO A 116 46.14 58.40 -59.46
CA PRO A 116 46.84 57.25 -58.88
C PRO A 116 46.85 57.24 -57.34
N GLN A 117 46.60 58.38 -56.70
CA GLN A 117 46.54 58.53 -55.26
C GLN A 117 45.12 58.60 -54.70
N ALA A 118 44.08 58.41 -55.52
CA ALA A 118 42.68 58.50 -55.08
C ALA A 118 42.39 57.68 -53.82
N LEU A 119 42.79 56.40 -53.81
CA LEU A 119 42.59 55.49 -52.67
C LEU A 119 43.30 55.92 -51.38
N LYS A 120 44.37 56.73 -51.47
CA LYS A 120 45.09 57.24 -50.29
C LYS A 120 44.46 58.52 -49.74
N LYS A 121 43.80 59.29 -50.60
CA LYS A 121 43.08 60.53 -50.24
C LYS A 121 41.68 60.20 -49.72
N ASP A 122 41.10 59.09 -50.18
CA ASP A 122 39.79 58.64 -49.75
C ASP A 122 39.79 58.19 -48.28
N ARG A 123 38.63 58.36 -47.63
CA ARG A 123 38.44 57.98 -46.23
C ARG A 123 37.79 56.60 -46.16
N PRO A 124 38.07 55.80 -45.11
CA PRO A 124 37.34 54.57 -44.89
C PRO A 124 35.83 54.81 -44.86
N ALA A 125 35.05 53.84 -45.36
CA ALA A 125 33.59 53.93 -45.37
C ALA A 125 32.98 54.03 -43.95
N ARG A 126 33.65 53.47 -42.94
CA ARG A 126 33.30 53.62 -41.51
C ARG A 126 34.58 53.84 -40.72
N GLU A 127 34.71 55.02 -40.11
CA GLU A 127 35.85 55.37 -39.24
C GLU A 127 35.57 55.02 -37.77
N SER A 128 34.32 55.23 -37.32
CA SER A 128 33.87 54.87 -35.97
C SER A 128 32.37 54.58 -35.96
N ASP A 129 31.87 54.01 -34.87
CA ASP A 129 30.45 53.70 -34.69
C ASP A 129 29.59 54.94 -34.42
N ALA A 130 30.24 56.06 -34.08
CA ALA A 130 29.64 57.37 -33.90
C ALA A 130 29.81 58.27 -35.15
N ASP A 131 30.31 57.73 -36.27
CA ASP A 131 30.45 58.50 -37.51
C ASP A 131 29.08 58.93 -38.04
N THR A 132 28.83 60.24 -38.02
CA THR A 132 27.54 60.83 -38.42
C THR A 132 27.25 60.68 -39.91
N ARG A 133 28.26 60.36 -40.75
CA ARG A 133 28.06 60.08 -42.19
C ARG A 133 27.34 58.75 -42.41
N ASN A 134 27.47 57.82 -41.47
CA ASN A 134 26.91 56.47 -41.55
C ASN A 134 25.46 56.45 -41.10
N THR A 135 24.60 56.92 -42.00
CA THR A 135 23.16 56.80 -41.85
C THR A 135 22.68 55.38 -42.17
N VAL A 136 21.43 55.07 -41.79
CA VAL A 136 20.79 53.75 -42.03
C VAL A 136 20.83 53.33 -43.50
N SER A 137 20.71 54.28 -44.44
CA SER A 137 20.73 54.00 -45.89
C SER A 137 22.11 53.62 -46.43
N GLY A 138 23.19 53.87 -45.68
CA GLY A 138 24.55 53.53 -46.12
C GLY A 138 24.94 52.07 -45.86
N LEU A 139 24.15 51.32 -45.06
CA LEU A 139 24.39 49.93 -44.68
C LEU A 139 25.80 49.65 -44.11
N GLN A 140 26.47 50.68 -43.56
CA GLN A 140 27.80 50.53 -42.97
C GLN A 140 27.74 50.15 -41.48
N LYS A 141 26.61 50.38 -40.80
CA LYS A 141 26.39 50.08 -39.38
C LYS A 141 25.04 49.40 -39.19
N PHE A 142 25.03 48.31 -38.44
CA PHE A 142 23.82 47.57 -38.07
C PHE A 142 23.69 47.48 -36.55
N GLU A 143 22.51 47.84 -36.04
CA GLU A 143 22.20 47.77 -34.60
C GLU A 143 22.21 46.33 -34.04
N GLY A 144 22.16 45.31 -34.92
CA GLY A 144 22.25 43.90 -34.53
C GLY A 144 23.68 43.41 -34.25
N GLU A 145 24.72 44.19 -34.56
CA GLU A 145 26.12 43.80 -34.32
C GLU A 145 26.48 43.73 -32.83
N ASP A 146 25.75 44.46 -31.97
CA ASP A 146 25.90 44.53 -30.51
C ASP A 146 27.35 44.40 -30.01
N LEU A 147 28.10 45.49 -30.11
CA LEU A 147 29.50 45.54 -29.64
C LEU A 147 29.62 45.35 -28.11
N GLU A 148 28.54 45.66 -27.37
CA GLU A 148 28.47 45.54 -25.91
C GLU A 148 27.99 44.15 -25.45
N GLN A 149 27.88 43.18 -26.37
CA GLN A 149 27.38 41.84 -26.05
C GLN A 149 28.18 41.19 -24.90
N ALA A 150 29.50 41.32 -24.91
CA ALA A 150 30.36 40.74 -23.88
C ALA A 150 30.08 41.32 -22.50
N ASP A 151 29.94 42.64 -22.40
CA ASP A 151 29.67 43.36 -21.14
C ASP A 151 28.25 43.05 -20.65
N ARG A 152 27.27 43.01 -21.55
CA ARG A 152 25.89 42.61 -21.24
C ARG A 152 25.84 41.19 -20.68
N ILE A 153 26.53 40.23 -21.31
CA ILE A 153 26.60 38.84 -20.82
C ILE A 153 27.33 38.78 -19.47
N ALA A 154 28.40 39.55 -19.28
CA ALA A 154 29.12 39.60 -18.00
C ALA A 154 28.23 40.15 -16.88
N ALA A 155 27.50 41.23 -17.13
CA ALA A 155 26.54 41.80 -16.19
C ALA A 155 25.41 40.81 -15.84
N GLN A 156 24.85 40.12 -16.84
CA GLN A 156 23.84 39.08 -16.64
C GLN A 156 24.36 37.91 -15.80
N LYS A 157 25.58 37.45 -16.06
CA LYS A 157 26.23 36.39 -15.27
C LYS A 157 26.45 36.83 -13.83
N HIS A 158 26.93 38.05 -13.62
CA HIS A 158 27.13 38.60 -12.28
C HIS A 158 25.81 38.72 -11.50
N GLN A 159 24.75 39.23 -12.15
CA GLN A 159 23.41 39.26 -11.55
C GLN A 159 22.91 37.85 -11.19
N MET A 160 23.09 36.88 -12.09
CA MET A 160 22.69 35.49 -11.84
C MET A 160 23.47 34.87 -10.67
N GLN A 161 24.77 35.16 -10.54
CA GLN A 161 25.58 34.71 -9.41
C GLN A 161 25.07 35.30 -8.09
N LEU A 162 24.77 36.59 -8.06
CA LEU A 162 24.23 37.24 -6.86
C LEU A 162 22.88 36.66 -6.45
N TRP A 163 21.96 36.47 -7.41
CA TRP A 163 20.65 35.89 -7.14
C TRP A 163 20.72 34.43 -6.66
N THR A 164 21.56 33.62 -7.30
CA THR A 164 21.74 32.22 -6.88
C THR A 164 22.37 32.14 -5.50
N TRP A 165 23.38 32.96 -5.22
CA TRP A 165 23.98 33.06 -3.89
C TRP A 165 22.95 33.48 -2.83
N GLN A 166 22.17 34.53 -3.08
CA GLN A 166 21.13 34.99 -2.16
C GLN A 166 20.10 33.88 -1.89
N LYS A 167 19.66 33.17 -2.93
CA LYS A 167 18.73 32.04 -2.79
C LYS A 167 19.32 30.84 -2.07
N MET A 168 20.61 30.57 -2.26
CA MET A 168 21.32 29.53 -1.50
C MET A 168 21.35 29.89 -0.01
N CYS A 169 21.73 31.12 0.34
CA CYS A 169 21.71 31.60 1.72
C CYS A 169 20.32 31.50 2.36
N GLU A 170 19.29 32.00 1.67
CA GLU A 170 17.89 31.91 2.12
C GLU A 170 17.45 30.45 2.36
N ASN A 171 17.81 29.54 1.46
CA ASN A 171 17.50 28.12 1.61
C ASN A 171 18.26 27.49 2.79
N THR A 172 19.54 27.83 2.98
CA THR A 172 20.31 27.31 4.12
C THR A 172 19.76 27.81 5.45
N ASP A 173 19.33 29.07 5.53
CA ASP A 173 18.73 29.61 6.76
C ASP A 173 17.34 29.03 7.02
N ARG A 174 16.53 28.83 5.96
CA ARG A 174 15.25 28.11 6.06
C ARG A 174 15.45 26.69 6.54
N GLN A 175 16.46 25.98 6.03
CA GLN A 175 16.77 24.61 6.42
C GLN A 175 17.22 24.55 7.88
N ARG A 176 18.11 25.45 8.32
CA ARG A 176 18.49 25.55 9.74
C ARG A 176 17.29 25.80 10.66
N LEU A 177 16.36 26.65 10.25
CA LEU A 177 15.15 26.91 11.02
C LEU A 177 14.24 25.68 11.09
N GLN A 178 14.10 24.94 9.99
CA GLN A 178 13.38 23.67 9.94
C GLN A 178 14.03 22.64 10.86
N ASP A 179 15.34 22.42 10.74
CA ASP A 179 16.08 21.47 11.59
C ASP A 179 15.96 21.83 13.08
N TRP A 180 15.98 23.13 13.42
CA TRP A 180 15.76 23.60 14.79
C TRP A 180 14.33 23.29 15.29
N HIS A 181 13.32 23.54 14.46
CA HIS A 181 11.93 23.21 14.80
C HIS A 181 11.72 21.71 14.97
N ASP A 182 12.32 20.90 14.09
CA ASP A 182 12.22 19.44 14.13
C ASP A 182 12.88 18.91 15.41
N GLN A 183 14.06 19.41 15.80
CA GLN A 183 14.70 19.08 17.07
C GLN A 183 13.81 19.41 18.28
N GLN A 184 13.18 20.59 18.30
CA GLN A 184 12.27 20.98 19.37
C GLN A 184 11.03 20.08 19.43
N GLN A 185 10.50 19.66 18.27
CA GLN A 185 9.40 18.71 18.21
C GLN A 185 9.81 17.33 18.70
N GLU A 186 10.98 16.84 18.29
CA GLU A 186 11.54 15.57 18.76
C GLU A 186 11.71 15.57 20.28
N GLU A 187 12.30 16.62 20.85
CA GLU A 187 12.43 16.78 22.31
C GLU A 187 11.07 16.73 23.00
N HIS A 188 10.07 17.44 22.49
CA HIS A 188 8.72 17.43 23.03
C HIS A 188 8.06 16.04 22.93
N VAL A 189 8.20 15.35 21.80
CA VAL A 189 7.70 13.98 21.61
C VAL A 189 8.39 13.00 22.57
N MET A 190 9.70 13.12 22.76
CA MET A 190 10.44 12.27 23.69
C MET A 190 10.01 12.52 25.15
N ALA A 191 9.84 13.78 25.55
CA ALA A 191 9.36 14.14 26.88
C ALA A 191 7.93 13.63 27.14
N THR A 192 7.03 13.78 26.16
CA THR A 192 5.66 13.28 26.25
C THR A 192 5.60 11.76 26.30
N ASN A 193 6.39 11.07 25.48
CA ASN A 193 6.51 9.61 25.51
C ASN A 193 7.04 9.10 26.86
N ALA A 194 8.05 9.75 27.43
CA ALA A 194 8.56 9.41 28.77
C ALA A 194 7.47 9.56 29.84
N LYS A 195 6.66 10.64 29.76
CA LYS A 195 5.52 10.86 30.66
C LYS A 195 4.44 9.78 30.50
N ILE A 196 4.12 9.37 29.27
CA ILE A 196 3.16 8.30 28.99
C ILE A 196 3.66 6.97 29.57
N GLN A 197 4.94 6.63 29.37
CA GLN A 197 5.53 5.42 29.94
C GLN A 197 5.45 5.41 31.47
N TYR A 198 5.77 6.54 32.11
CA TYR A 198 5.64 6.69 33.56
C TYR A 198 4.20 6.48 34.04
N LEU A 199 3.22 7.13 33.40
CA LEU A 199 1.81 6.98 33.75
C LEU A 199 1.30 5.54 33.58
N ASN A 200 1.70 4.87 32.50
CA ASN A 200 1.34 3.47 32.26
C ASN A 200 1.92 2.54 33.32
N GLU A 201 3.16 2.76 33.76
CA GLU A 201 3.76 1.95 34.84
C GLU A 201 3.03 2.18 36.16
N MET A 202 2.72 3.44 36.49
CA MET A 202 1.95 3.78 37.70
C MET A 202 0.55 3.17 37.67
N GLU A 203 -0.15 3.22 36.53
CA GLU A 203 -1.45 2.58 36.38
C GLU A 203 -1.34 1.06 36.54
N ARG A 204 -0.31 0.43 35.96
CA ARG A 204 -0.06 -1.01 36.10
C ARG A 204 0.18 -1.39 37.56
N GLN A 205 0.95 -0.59 38.30
CA GLN A 205 1.16 -0.81 39.74
C GLN A 205 -0.15 -0.65 40.51
N HIS A 206 -0.91 0.41 40.26
CA HIS A 206 -2.19 0.64 40.91
C HIS A 206 -3.19 -0.52 40.67
N ARG A 207 -3.31 -1.01 39.43
CA ARG A 207 -4.12 -2.18 39.10
C ARG A 207 -3.67 -3.44 39.85
N ARG A 208 -2.36 -3.64 40.01
CA ARG A 208 -1.81 -4.77 40.80
C ARG A 208 -2.16 -4.64 42.28
N ASP A 209 -2.09 -3.44 42.84
CA ASP A 209 -2.42 -3.21 44.24
C ASP A 209 -3.91 -3.38 44.52
N ILE A 210 -4.78 -2.91 43.62
CA ILE A 210 -6.23 -3.19 43.67
C ILE A 210 -6.47 -4.71 43.63
N ALA A 211 -5.89 -5.40 42.64
CA ALA A 211 -6.07 -6.85 42.52
C ALA A 211 -5.56 -7.62 43.75
N ARG A 212 -4.47 -7.15 44.39
CA ARG A 212 -3.97 -7.71 45.64
C ARG A 212 -4.97 -7.49 46.78
N SER A 213 -5.47 -6.27 46.92
CA SER A 213 -6.48 -5.91 47.93
C SER A 213 -7.76 -6.75 47.76
N ASP A 214 -8.26 -6.89 46.53
CA ASP A 214 -9.44 -7.70 46.22
C ASP A 214 -9.20 -9.18 46.53
N ALA A 215 -8.02 -9.71 46.20
CA ALA A 215 -7.65 -11.08 46.54
C ALA A 215 -7.61 -11.31 48.05
N GLU A 216 -7.08 -10.36 48.83
CA GLU A 216 -7.07 -10.42 50.29
C GLU A 216 -8.48 -10.34 50.87
N PHE A 217 -9.33 -9.45 50.34
CA PHE A 217 -10.72 -9.32 50.73
C PHE A 217 -11.49 -10.62 50.44
N ASN A 218 -11.35 -11.19 49.24
CA ASN A 218 -11.97 -12.46 48.87
C ASN A 218 -11.50 -13.63 49.74
N LYS A 219 -10.21 -13.66 50.12
CA LYS A 219 -9.70 -14.64 51.09
C LYS A 219 -10.37 -14.50 52.46
N LYS A 220 -10.51 -13.27 52.97
CA LYS A 220 -11.21 -13.01 54.24
C LYS A 220 -12.68 -13.44 54.16
N LEU A 221 -13.37 -13.09 53.08
CA LEU A 221 -14.77 -13.47 52.84
C LEU A 221 -14.94 -14.99 52.76
N ALA A 222 -14.02 -15.70 52.10
CA ALA A 222 -14.04 -17.16 52.03
C ALA A 222 -13.82 -17.82 53.41
N LEU A 223 -12.93 -17.26 54.23
CA LEU A 223 -12.73 -17.71 55.61
C LEU A 223 -13.98 -17.48 56.46
N GLU A 224 -14.60 -16.31 56.36
CA GLU A 224 -15.84 -15.99 57.07
C GLU A 224 -16.97 -16.95 56.67
N LYS A 225 -17.14 -17.20 55.36
CA LYS A 225 -18.12 -18.17 54.87
C LYS A 225 -17.87 -19.57 55.43
N LYS A 226 -16.61 -20.03 55.41
CA LYS A 226 -16.24 -21.34 55.98
C LYS A 226 -16.51 -21.42 57.49
N LEU A 227 -16.27 -20.34 58.22
CA LEU A 227 -16.61 -20.27 59.65
C LEU A 227 -18.13 -20.35 59.87
N ARG A 228 -18.92 -19.62 59.08
CA ARG A 228 -20.38 -19.66 59.13
C ARG A 228 -20.91 -21.06 58.81
N GLU A 229 -20.46 -21.68 57.72
CA GLU A 229 -20.83 -23.06 57.35
C GLU A 229 -20.47 -24.07 58.45
N ASN A 230 -19.29 -23.93 59.08
CA ASN A 230 -18.91 -24.77 60.22
C ASN A 230 -19.81 -24.55 61.44
N GLN A 231 -20.19 -23.31 61.72
CA GLN A 231 -21.14 -23.00 62.80
C GLN A 231 -22.52 -23.59 62.51
N ASP A 232 -23.00 -23.47 61.27
CA ASP A 232 -24.30 -24.00 60.88
C ASP A 232 -24.31 -25.53 60.89
N ARG A 233 -23.23 -26.18 60.39
CA ARG A 233 -23.05 -27.63 60.55
C ARG A 233 -23.03 -28.05 62.01
N ARG A 234 -22.35 -27.30 62.89
CA ARG A 234 -22.37 -27.57 64.34
C ARG A 234 -23.79 -27.46 64.91
N LYS A 235 -24.53 -26.41 64.55
CA LYS A 235 -25.93 -26.25 64.97
C LYS A 235 -26.81 -27.39 64.46
N GLU A 236 -26.66 -27.81 63.21
CA GLU A 236 -27.36 -28.97 62.65
C GLU A 236 -27.02 -30.24 63.42
N THR A 237 -25.73 -30.49 63.71
CA THR A 237 -25.35 -31.67 64.52
C THR A 237 -25.94 -31.63 65.92
N ILE A 238 -26.01 -30.46 66.56
CA ILE A 238 -26.64 -30.30 67.88
C ILE A 238 -28.14 -30.60 67.77
N LYS A 239 -28.84 -30.01 66.79
CA LYS A 239 -30.27 -30.27 66.57
C LYS A 239 -30.55 -31.75 66.29
N ASN A 240 -29.73 -32.39 65.48
CA ASN A 240 -29.85 -33.82 65.18
C ASN A 240 -29.65 -34.67 66.44
N LEU A 241 -28.69 -34.31 67.30
CA LEU A 241 -28.47 -34.98 68.59
C LEU A 241 -29.63 -34.75 69.56
N GLU A 242 -30.15 -33.54 69.64
CA GLU A 242 -31.34 -33.20 70.43
C GLU A 242 -32.55 -33.99 69.94
N GLU A 243 -32.77 -34.08 68.62
CA GLU A 243 -33.83 -34.89 68.03
C GLU A 243 -33.67 -36.38 68.40
N ILE A 244 -32.46 -36.95 68.25
CA ILE A 244 -32.18 -38.33 68.65
C ILE A 244 -32.46 -38.54 70.14
N ASP A 245 -32.04 -37.63 71.01
CA ASP A 245 -32.28 -37.73 72.45
C ASP A 245 -33.77 -37.62 72.79
N MET A 246 -34.51 -36.73 72.11
CA MET A 246 -35.96 -36.64 72.23
C MET A 246 -36.67 -37.93 71.82
N TRP A 247 -36.28 -38.54 70.69
CA TRP A 247 -36.85 -39.83 70.26
C TRP A 247 -36.49 -40.94 71.24
N LYS A 248 -35.21 -41.03 71.63
CA LYS A 248 -34.69 -42.04 72.57
C LYS A 248 -35.42 -42.00 73.91
N ASN A 249 -35.68 -40.81 74.44
CA ASN A 249 -36.34 -40.62 75.72
C ASN A 249 -37.87 -40.45 75.61
N GLY A 250 -38.40 -40.43 74.38
CA GLY A 250 -39.81 -40.26 74.09
C GLY A 250 -40.64 -41.49 74.43
N ASP A 251 -41.96 -41.28 74.56
CA ASP A 251 -42.91 -42.30 75.02
C ASP A 251 -43.03 -43.52 74.09
N LEU A 252 -42.74 -43.33 72.79
CA LEU A 252 -42.79 -44.40 71.79
C LEU A 252 -41.66 -45.41 71.98
N LEU A 253 -40.39 -44.96 72.08
CA LEU A 253 -39.23 -45.86 72.17
C LEU A 253 -38.95 -46.34 73.60
N THR A 254 -39.29 -45.57 74.63
CA THR A 254 -39.13 -46.00 76.03
C THR A 254 -40.28 -46.84 76.55
N GLU A 255 -41.31 -47.04 75.72
CA GLU A 255 -42.55 -47.72 76.05
C GLU A 255 -43.15 -47.34 77.43
N ARG A 256 -42.97 -46.10 77.88
CA ARG A 256 -43.51 -45.65 79.18
C ARG A 256 -45.01 -45.95 79.30
N PRO A 257 -45.48 -46.44 80.48
CA PRO A 257 -46.90 -46.67 80.69
C PRO A 257 -47.63 -45.33 80.65
N ALA A 258 -48.78 -45.29 79.97
CA ALA A 258 -49.56 -44.07 79.88
C ALA A 258 -50.01 -43.62 81.28
N PRO A 259 -50.02 -42.31 81.57
CA PRO A 259 -50.52 -41.82 82.84
C PRO A 259 -51.97 -42.28 83.05
N PRO A 260 -52.34 -42.67 84.28
CA PRO A 260 -53.67 -43.20 84.58
C PRO A 260 -54.73 -42.17 84.19
N GLN A 261 -55.82 -42.63 83.57
CA GLN A 261 -56.99 -41.78 83.36
C GLN A 261 -57.64 -41.43 84.72
N PRO A 262 -58.27 -40.26 84.88
CA PRO A 262 -58.98 -39.93 86.11
C PRO A 262 -60.13 -40.93 86.36
N GLY A 263 -59.95 -41.80 87.35
CA GLY A 263 -60.93 -42.77 87.84
C GLY A 263 -60.29 -44.10 88.30
N PRO A 264 -60.75 -44.71 89.41
CA PRO A 264 -60.20 -45.98 89.89
C PRO A 264 -60.41 -47.10 88.86
N HIS A 265 -59.36 -47.89 88.62
CA HIS A 265 -59.33 -49.03 87.70
C HIS A 265 -59.62 -48.75 86.21
N ARG A 266 -59.57 -47.48 85.76
CA ARG A 266 -59.70 -47.15 84.33
C ARG A 266 -58.34 -47.12 83.64
N ILE A 267 -58.22 -47.93 82.58
CA ILE A 267 -57.01 -48.01 81.75
C ILE A 267 -57.33 -47.46 80.37
N ARG A 268 -56.36 -46.78 79.75
CA ARG A 268 -56.47 -46.31 78.37
C ARG A 268 -56.35 -47.51 77.41
N ILE A 269 -57.37 -47.76 76.60
CA ILE A 269 -57.47 -48.97 75.75
C ILE A 269 -56.38 -48.98 74.66
N ASP A 270 -56.10 -47.84 74.06
CA ASP A 270 -55.07 -47.61 73.05
C ASP A 270 -53.63 -47.71 73.58
N ALA A 271 -53.42 -47.56 74.89
CA ALA A 271 -52.10 -47.55 75.52
C ALA A 271 -51.92 -48.66 76.58
N PHE A 272 -52.72 -49.72 76.52
CA PHE A 272 -52.58 -50.87 77.40
C PHE A 272 -51.36 -51.72 77.02
N LYS A 273 -50.36 -51.78 77.91
CA LYS A 273 -49.08 -52.48 77.71
C LYS A 273 -48.91 -53.66 78.69
N GLY A 274 -49.97 -54.47 78.81
CA GLY A 274 -49.98 -55.61 79.73
C GLY A 274 -50.23 -55.25 81.19
N MET A 275 -50.23 -56.27 82.05
CA MET A 275 -50.42 -56.14 83.50
C MET A 275 -49.14 -55.61 84.17
N SER A 276 -49.28 -54.85 85.26
CA SER A 276 -48.11 -54.40 86.03
C SER A 276 -47.39 -55.59 86.66
N ALA A 277 -46.09 -55.46 86.93
CA ALA A 277 -45.31 -56.51 87.59
C ALA A 277 -45.92 -56.90 88.95
N GLU A 278 -46.51 -55.95 89.67
CA GLU A 278 -47.24 -56.17 90.92
C GLU A 278 -48.51 -57.01 90.70
N GLN A 279 -49.33 -56.70 89.69
CA GLN A 279 -50.53 -57.48 89.35
C GLN A 279 -50.18 -58.92 88.94
N ILE A 280 -49.08 -59.12 88.21
CA ILE A 280 -48.60 -60.45 87.83
C ILE A 280 -48.14 -61.24 89.06
N GLN A 281 -47.45 -60.59 90.00
CA GLN A 281 -47.06 -61.21 91.27
C GLN A 281 -48.27 -61.62 92.11
N ASP A 282 -49.31 -60.78 92.17
CA ASP A 282 -50.57 -61.13 92.86
C ASP A 282 -51.25 -62.35 92.24
N ILE A 283 -51.27 -62.46 90.91
CA ILE A 283 -51.79 -63.64 90.21
C ILE A 283 -50.97 -64.90 90.58
N TYR A 284 -49.65 -64.80 90.62
CA TYR A 284 -48.80 -65.94 91.04
C TYR A 284 -49.06 -66.34 92.48
N ALA A 285 -49.16 -65.38 93.40
CA ALA A 285 -49.49 -65.64 94.80
C ALA A 285 -50.87 -66.32 94.95
N THR A 286 -51.86 -65.84 94.21
CA THR A 286 -53.22 -66.42 94.20
C THR A 286 -53.21 -67.85 93.63
N ARG A 287 -52.44 -68.10 92.56
CA ARG A 287 -52.29 -69.43 91.96
C ARG A 287 -51.65 -70.42 92.94
N GLU A 288 -50.63 -70.00 93.68
CA GLU A 288 -50.02 -70.86 94.69
C GLU A 288 -51.00 -71.22 95.81
N GLN A 289 -51.83 -70.27 96.25
CA GLN A 289 -52.88 -70.53 97.23
C GLN A 289 -53.88 -71.58 96.71
N GLN A 290 -54.36 -71.43 95.48
CA GLN A 290 -55.28 -72.40 94.86
C GLN A 290 -54.70 -73.82 94.76
N ILE A 291 -53.40 -73.95 94.44
CA ILE A 291 -52.73 -75.26 94.39
C ILE A 291 -52.68 -75.90 95.79
N ARG A 292 -52.45 -75.12 96.85
CA ARG A 292 -52.48 -75.62 98.24
C ARG A 292 -53.88 -76.09 98.64
N GLU A 293 -54.90 -75.30 98.34
CA GLU A 293 -56.31 -75.65 98.62
C GLU A 293 -56.75 -76.93 97.89
N LEU A 294 -56.38 -77.07 96.61
CA LEU A 294 -56.73 -78.26 95.82
C LEU A 294 -56.07 -79.54 96.37
N ARG A 295 -54.83 -79.45 96.86
CA ARG A 295 -54.15 -80.60 97.52
C ARG A 295 -54.89 -81.03 98.78
N GLN A 296 -55.26 -80.08 99.64
CA GLN A 296 -56.01 -80.36 100.86
C GLN A 296 -57.36 -81.04 100.55
N LYS A 297 -58.05 -80.57 99.52
CA LYS A 297 -59.33 -81.16 99.09
C LYS A 297 -59.18 -82.60 98.60
N ARG A 298 -58.13 -82.90 97.82
CA ARG A 298 -57.83 -84.28 97.37
C ARG A 298 -57.51 -85.24 98.52
N GLU A 299 -56.78 -84.79 99.53
CA GLU A 299 -56.49 -85.62 100.71
C GLU A 299 -57.78 -85.95 101.48
N GLN A 300 -58.70 -84.99 101.60
CA GLN A 300 -60.02 -85.23 102.22
C GLN A 300 -60.87 -86.22 101.41
N GLU A 301 -60.90 -86.10 100.08
CA GLU A 301 -61.63 -87.04 99.20
C GLU A 301 -61.08 -88.47 99.32
N GLN A 302 -59.75 -88.65 99.35
CA GLN A 302 -59.14 -89.98 99.54
C GLN A 302 -59.50 -90.62 100.88
N GLN A 303 -59.54 -89.83 101.96
CA GLN A 303 -59.97 -90.33 103.28
C GLN A 303 -61.44 -90.76 103.27
N HIS A 304 -62.29 -89.98 102.60
CA HIS A 304 -63.72 -90.29 102.47
C HIS A 304 -63.97 -91.56 101.65
N ASP A 305 -63.31 -91.71 100.50
CA ASP A 305 -63.43 -92.89 99.65
C ASP A 305 -62.96 -94.17 100.38
N HIS A 306 -61.87 -94.09 101.15
CA HIS A 306 -61.41 -95.21 101.95
C HIS A 306 -62.43 -95.64 103.04
N GLN A 307 -63.13 -94.68 103.65
CA GLN A 307 -64.22 -94.97 104.58
C GLN A 307 -65.41 -95.61 103.86
N TRP A 308 -65.74 -95.13 102.66
CA TRP A 308 -66.85 -95.64 101.88
C TRP A 308 -66.63 -97.07 101.37
N GLU A 309 -65.40 -97.42 100.95
CA GLU A 309 -65.06 -98.79 100.57
C GLU A 309 -65.16 -99.78 101.74
N LYS A 310 -64.70 -99.38 102.94
CA LYS A 310 -64.88 -100.18 104.16
C LYS A 310 -66.36 -100.44 104.42
N HIS A 311 -67.20 -99.42 104.32
CA HIS A 311 -68.64 -99.57 104.52
C HIS A 311 -69.25 -100.51 103.48
N ARG A 312 -68.93 -100.32 102.19
CA ARG A 312 -69.41 -101.17 101.09
C ARG A 312 -69.05 -102.66 101.28
N PHE A 313 -67.82 -102.94 101.71
CA PHE A 313 -67.37 -104.31 101.96
C PHE A 313 -68.21 -105.00 103.03
N TRP A 314 -68.47 -104.33 104.16
CA TRP A 314 -69.30 -104.89 105.24
C TRP A 314 -70.75 -105.08 104.83
N THR A 315 -71.33 -104.11 104.12
CA THR A 315 -72.72 -104.20 103.63
C THR A 315 -72.90 -105.36 102.65
N SER A 316 -71.96 -105.53 101.71
CA SER A 316 -72.01 -106.64 100.74
C SER A 316 -71.85 -108.02 101.38
N ARG A 317 -71.12 -108.12 102.50
CA ARG A 317 -70.99 -109.36 103.26
C ARG A 317 -72.28 -109.69 104.02
N ALA A 318 -72.97 -108.68 104.55
CA ALA A 318 -74.26 -108.86 105.23
C ALA A 318 -75.37 -109.29 104.27
N THR A 319 -75.44 -108.70 103.06
CA THR A 319 -76.44 -109.08 102.06
C THR A 319 -76.28 -110.53 101.59
N LEU A 320 -75.04 -110.99 101.36
CA LEU A 320 -74.77 -112.37 100.94
C LEU A 320 -75.18 -113.41 102.00
N LEU A 321 -75.05 -113.07 103.30
CA LEU A 321 -75.51 -113.91 104.39
C LEU A 321 -77.05 -114.02 104.41
N MET A 322 -77.74 -112.90 104.23
CA MET A 322 -79.21 -112.87 104.16
C MET A 322 -79.76 -113.63 102.94
N GLU A 323 -79.12 -113.56 101.77
CA GLU A 323 -79.51 -114.34 100.59
C GLU A 323 -79.41 -115.84 100.82
N ARG A 324 -78.32 -116.32 101.45
CA ARG A 324 -78.17 -117.74 101.79
C ARG A 324 -79.22 -118.25 102.76
N GLU A 325 -79.66 -117.43 103.72
CA GLU A 325 -80.77 -117.80 104.62
C GLU A 325 -82.09 -117.89 103.86
N ARG A 326 -82.35 -116.93 102.96
CA ARG A 326 -83.56 -116.90 102.13
C ARG A 326 -83.67 -118.11 101.21
N GLU A 327 -82.57 -118.52 100.58
CA GLU A 327 -82.52 -119.72 99.73
C GLU A 327 -82.79 -121.02 100.51
N ARG A 328 -82.38 -121.12 101.78
CA ARG A 328 -82.70 -122.29 102.62
C ARG A 328 -84.20 -122.36 102.91
N GLN A 329 -84.80 -121.22 103.27
CA GLN A 329 -86.24 -121.14 103.53
C GLN A 329 -87.09 -121.43 102.29
N MET A 330 -86.66 -120.98 101.11
CA MET A 330 -87.37 -121.28 99.85
C MET A 330 -87.33 -122.77 99.52
N ARG A 331 -86.17 -123.44 99.70
CA ARG A 331 -86.06 -124.90 99.52
C ARG A 331 -86.96 -125.69 100.47
N GLU A 332 -87.08 -125.27 101.73
CA GLU A 332 -88.00 -125.92 102.68
C GLU A 332 -89.47 -125.79 102.25
N LYS A 333 -89.87 -124.61 101.78
CA LYS A 333 -91.23 -124.36 101.28
C LYS A 333 -91.54 -125.19 100.02
N GLU A 334 -90.61 -125.30 99.09
CA GLU A 334 -90.78 -126.11 97.87
C GLU A 334 -91.01 -127.60 98.19
N VAL A 335 -90.29 -128.15 99.17
CA VAL A 335 -90.48 -129.55 99.62
C VAL A 335 -91.87 -129.76 100.22
N GLN A 336 -92.36 -128.83 101.05
CA GLN A 336 -93.71 -128.90 101.62
C GLN A 336 -94.80 -128.85 100.54
N GLN A 337 -94.61 -127.99 99.53
CA GLN A 337 -95.56 -127.81 98.44
C GLN A 337 -95.63 -129.04 97.51
N LEU A 338 -94.49 -129.71 97.28
CA LEU A 338 -94.41 -130.98 96.55
C LEU A 338 -95.15 -132.12 97.27
N GLN A 339 -95.09 -132.17 98.61
CA GLN A 339 -95.82 -133.15 99.40
C GLN A 339 -97.33 -132.91 99.36
N ALA A 340 -97.77 -131.66 99.50
CA ALA A 340 -99.18 -131.27 99.42
C ALA A 340 -99.80 -131.62 98.04
N ASN A 341 -99.07 -131.35 96.95
CA ASN A 341 -99.53 -131.68 95.59
C ASN A 341 -99.68 -133.19 95.36
N LYS A 342 -98.81 -134.03 95.95
CA LYS A 342 -98.96 -135.50 95.87
C LYS A 342 -100.24 -136.01 96.55
N MET A 343 -100.66 -135.38 97.65
CA MET A 343 -101.88 -135.77 98.37
C MET A 343 -103.13 -135.37 97.58
N LEU A 344 -103.16 -134.12 97.09
CA LEU A 344 -104.24 -133.61 96.22
C LEU A 344 -104.42 -134.44 94.94
N ALA A 345 -103.33 -134.90 94.33
CA ALA A 345 -103.41 -135.75 93.13
C ALA A 345 -104.08 -137.12 93.39
N LYS A 346 -103.84 -137.72 94.58
CA LYS A 346 -104.50 -138.98 94.97
C LYS A 346 -105.99 -138.78 95.23
N GLU A 347 -106.36 -137.71 95.94
CA GLU A 347 -107.77 -137.38 96.21
C GLU A 347 -108.53 -137.12 94.91
N PHE A 348 -107.92 -136.41 93.95
CA PHE A 348 -108.52 -136.13 92.66
C PHE A 348 -108.78 -137.40 91.84
N GLN A 349 -107.84 -138.35 91.82
CA GLN A 349 -108.03 -139.64 91.15
C GLN A 349 -109.19 -140.44 91.76
N GLN A 350 -109.28 -140.50 93.10
CA GLN A 350 -110.37 -141.19 93.80
C GLN A 350 -111.73 -140.55 93.48
N ARG A 351 -111.80 -139.22 93.50
CA ARG A 351 -113.03 -138.46 93.18
C ARG A 351 -113.48 -138.70 91.74
N LYS A 352 -112.54 -138.75 90.79
CA LYS A 352 -112.82 -139.02 89.38
C LYS A 352 -113.37 -140.44 89.16
N THR A 353 -112.81 -141.44 89.85
CA THR A 353 -113.33 -142.83 89.77
C THR A 353 -114.74 -142.98 90.33
N PHE A 354 -115.13 -142.18 91.32
CA PHE A 354 -116.49 -142.17 91.88
C PHE A 354 -117.50 -141.54 90.92
N ILE A 355 -117.15 -140.40 90.30
CA ILE A 355 -118.01 -139.71 89.33
C ILE A 355 -118.29 -140.61 88.12
N ASP A 356 -117.25 -141.21 87.54
CA ASP A 356 -117.39 -141.99 86.29
C ASP A 356 -118.20 -143.29 86.47
N LYS A 357 -118.17 -143.92 87.65
CA LYS A 357 -118.86 -145.20 87.89
C LYS A 357 -120.25 -145.07 88.52
N VAL A 358 -120.52 -144.03 89.29
CA VAL A 358 -121.74 -143.91 90.10
C VAL A 358 -122.72 -142.86 89.55
N VAL A 359 -122.21 -141.73 89.05
CA VAL A 359 -123.06 -140.58 88.65
C VAL A 359 -123.47 -140.66 87.19
N TYR A 360 -122.60 -141.17 86.32
CA TYR A 360 -122.85 -141.25 84.87
C TYR A 360 -123.43 -142.57 84.38
N SER A 361 -123.88 -143.44 85.29
CA SER A 361 -124.66 -144.64 84.94
C SER A 361 -126.11 -144.43 85.34
N ASN A 362 -126.98 -144.16 84.35
CA ASN A 362 -128.40 -143.91 84.58
C ASN A 362 -129.22 -145.09 84.00
N PRO A 363 -129.49 -146.14 84.79
CA PRO A 363 -130.41 -147.22 84.39
C PRO A 363 -131.86 -146.72 84.42
N PRO A 364 -132.72 -147.13 83.48
CA PRO A 364 -134.10 -146.67 83.39
C PRO A 364 -134.93 -147.17 84.58
N THR A 365 -135.78 -146.28 85.10
CA THR A 365 -136.59 -146.49 86.31
C THR A 365 -138.02 -146.89 85.95
N ASP A 366 -138.68 -147.69 86.79
CA ASP A 366 -140.00 -148.32 86.52
C ASP A 366 -141.14 -147.36 86.10
N ALA A 367 -141.04 -146.08 86.46
CA ALA A 367 -141.98 -145.04 85.99
C ALA A 367 -141.93 -144.79 84.47
N TYR A 368 -140.83 -145.14 83.80
CA TYR A 368 -140.66 -145.01 82.35
C TYR A 368 -141.49 -146.06 81.58
N PHE A 369 -141.62 -147.28 82.12
CA PHE A 369 -142.37 -148.37 81.47
C PHE A 369 -143.88 -148.29 81.70
N ALA A 370 -144.33 -147.55 82.73
CA ALA A 370 -145.74 -147.31 83.02
C ALA A 370 -146.42 -146.30 82.07
N GLN A 371 -145.67 -145.67 81.15
CA GLN A 371 -146.17 -144.62 80.25
C GLN A 371 -146.70 -145.12 78.89
N PHE A 372 -146.41 -146.36 78.49
CA PHE A 372 -146.77 -146.85 77.17
C PHE A 372 -147.99 -147.77 77.20
N ASN A 373 -148.95 -147.53 76.30
CA ASN A 373 -150.23 -148.24 76.12
C ASN A 373 -151.35 -147.95 77.16
N THR A 374 -151.46 -146.72 77.67
CA THR A 374 -152.53 -146.35 78.63
C THR A 374 -153.79 -145.71 78.02
N THR A 375 -153.92 -145.53 76.70
CA THR A 375 -155.16 -144.98 76.10
C THR A 375 -155.50 -145.55 74.72
N SER A 376 -156.80 -145.85 74.51
CA SER A 376 -157.42 -146.41 73.30
C SER A 376 -157.95 -145.33 72.35
N ARG A 377 -157.05 -144.49 71.87
CA ARG A 377 -157.26 -143.64 70.70
C ARG A 377 -156.22 -143.98 69.65
#